data_AF-A0A958ITR8-F1
#
_entry.id   AF-A0A958ITR8-F1
#
_cell.length_a   1.000
_cell.length_b   1.000
_cell.length_c   1.000
_cell.angle_alpha   90.00
_cell.angle_beta   90.00
_cell.angle_gamma   90.00
#
_symmetry.space_group_name_H-M   'P 1'
#
loop_
_entity.id
_entity.type
_entity.pdbx_description
1 polymer ?
#
loop_
_entity_poly.entity_id
_entity_poly.type
_entity_poly.pdbx_seq_one_letter_code
_entity_poly.pdbx_strand_id
1 'polypeptide(L)'
;MSWKRIYLRYEFWIGMVLAIAGLIHLLQRLEVPLDMIAKTYWPGLFILVGVMQAISSRYRDPISSGVLIAVGTLLLFFKSGLFQPQDLPNNLLDTLRSLLRGLLNRT
;
A
#
# COMPACT_ATOMS: atom_id res chain seq x y z
N MET A 1 -22.36 26.24 4.80
CA MET A 1 -21.06 25.53 4.75
C MET A 1 -20.82 24.90 6.13
N SER A 2 -20.85 23.57 6.24
CA SER A 2 -20.95 22.88 7.54
C SER A 2 -19.58 22.67 8.20
N TRP A 3 -19.33 23.41 9.29
CA TRP A 3 -18.13 23.34 10.13
C TRP A 3 -17.82 21.93 10.66
N LYS A 4 -18.84 21.08 10.84
CA LYS A 4 -18.69 19.66 11.24
C LYS A 4 -17.93 18.79 10.24
N ARG A 5 -17.75 19.23 8.98
CA ARG A 5 -16.99 18.46 7.98
C ARG A 5 -15.48 18.73 8.08
N ILE A 6 -15.10 19.88 8.61
CA ILE A 6 -13.71 20.35 8.69
C ILE A 6 -13.00 19.72 9.89
N TYR A 7 -13.60 19.77 11.08
CA TYR A 7 -13.01 19.21 12.32
C TYR A 7 -12.71 17.71 12.23
N LEU A 8 -13.64 16.92 11.70
CA LEU A 8 -13.48 15.46 11.56
C LEU A 8 -12.46 15.03 10.49
N ARG A 9 -12.06 15.94 9.60
CA ARG A 9 -10.96 15.69 8.66
C ARG A 9 -9.62 15.77 9.37
N TYR A 10 -9.46 16.70 10.33
CA TYR A 10 -8.24 16.80 11.12
C TYR A 10 -8.04 15.59 12.04
N GLU A 11 -9.11 15.03 12.63
CA GLU A 11 -9.03 13.83 13.48
C GLU A 11 -8.43 12.63 12.73
N PHE A 12 -8.78 12.44 11.45
CA PHE A 12 -8.21 11.39 10.62
C PHE A 12 -6.69 11.59 10.42
N TRP A 13 -6.27 12.81 10.06
CA TRP A 13 -4.85 13.13 9.86
C TRP A 13 -4.05 13.05 11.17
N ILE A 14 -4.63 13.48 12.29
CA ILE A 14 -4.01 13.36 13.62
C ILE A 14 -3.83 11.88 13.98
N GLY A 15 -4.85 11.06 13.77
CA GLY A 15 -4.76 9.61 13.98
C GLY A 15 -3.68 8.96 13.11
N MET A 16 -3.55 9.40 11.86
CA MET A 16 -2.51 8.92 10.94
C MET A 16 -1.11 9.31 11.42
N VAL A 17 -0.91 10.55 11.86
CA VAL A 17 0.36 11.04 12.42
C VAL A 17 0.72 10.28 13.70
N LEU A 18 -0.25 10.02 14.59
CA LEU A 18 -0.02 9.24 15.81
C LEU A 18 0.34 7.78 15.49
N ALA A 19 -0.34 7.16 14.53
CA ALA A 19 -0.03 5.79 14.09
C ALA A 19 1.40 5.70 13.51
N ILE A 20 1.79 6.66 12.66
CA ILE A 20 3.14 6.74 12.10
C ILE A 20 4.17 6.97 13.20
N ALA A 21 3.93 7.89 14.13
CA ALA A 21 4.84 8.18 15.24
C ALA A 21 5.02 6.96 16.16
N GLY A 22 3.94 6.25 16.49
CA GLY A 22 3.99 5.01 17.28
C GLY A 22 4.75 3.91 16.56
N LEU A 23 4.57 3.78 15.25
CA LEU A 23 5.30 2.81 14.43
C LEU A 23 6.81 3.13 14.40
N ILE A 24 7.18 4.41 14.18
CA ILE A 24 8.58 4.86 14.21
C ILE A 24 9.21 4.56 15.59
N HIS A 25 8.49 4.85 16.66
CA HIS A 25 8.97 4.57 18.02
C HIS A 25 9.20 3.07 18.27
N LEU A 26 8.29 2.21 17.81
CA LEU A 26 8.44 0.76 17.89
C LEU A 26 9.65 0.27 17.09
N LEU A 27 9.86 0.81 15.89
CA LEU A 27 10.96 0.42 15.02
C LEU A 27 12.32 0.88 15.55
N GLN A 28 12.38 2.06 16.16
CA GLN A 28 13.56 2.51 16.90
C GLN A 28 13.92 1.58 18.05
N ARG A 29 12.90 1.07 18.77
CA ARG A 29 13.08 0.06 19.84
C ARG A 29 13.56 -1.29 19.32
N LEU A 30 13.25 -1.63 18.07
CA LEU A 30 13.69 -2.85 17.40
C LEU A 30 15.05 -2.69 16.70
N GLU A 31 15.74 -1.55 16.89
CA GLU A 31 17.03 -1.23 16.26
C GLU A 31 17.01 -1.30 14.73
N VAL A 32 15.82 -1.15 14.12
CA VAL A 32 15.69 -1.25 12.67
C VAL A 32 16.09 0.09 12.04
N PRO A 33 17.03 0.10 11.08
CA PRO A 33 17.43 1.31 10.37
C PRO A 33 16.23 1.97 9.67
N LEU A 34 15.93 3.23 10.05
CA LEU A 34 14.80 3.98 9.48
C LEU A 34 14.94 4.19 7.97
N ASP A 35 16.16 4.29 7.47
CA ASP A 35 16.47 4.40 6.04
C ASP A 35 16.14 3.11 5.29
N MET A 36 16.39 1.94 5.91
CA MET A 36 15.98 0.65 5.37
C MET A 36 14.45 0.54 5.35
N ILE A 37 13.78 1.02 6.40
CA ILE A 37 12.31 0.99 6.48
C ILE A 37 11.68 1.89 5.43
N ALA A 38 12.16 3.13 5.30
CA ALA A 38 11.65 4.08 4.33
C ALA A 38 11.85 3.59 2.88
N LYS A 39 12.93 2.85 2.61
CA LYS A 39 13.19 2.29 1.27
C LYS A 39 12.42 1.01 0.98
N THR A 40 12.19 0.16 1.98
CA THR A 40 11.63 -1.18 1.79
C THR A 40 10.13 -1.26 2.10
N TYR A 41 9.67 -0.58 3.16
CA TYR A 41 8.33 -0.73 3.71
C TYR A 41 7.41 0.48 3.50
N TRP A 42 7.82 1.47 2.70
CA TRP A 42 6.94 2.57 2.27
C TRP A 42 5.61 2.10 1.64
N PRO A 43 5.51 0.93 0.95
CA PRO A 43 4.21 0.46 0.46
C PRO A 43 3.22 0.13 1.58
N GLY A 44 3.73 -0.15 2.79
CA GLY A 44 2.92 -0.33 3.99
C GLY A 44 2.10 0.91 4.35
N LEU A 45 2.50 2.12 3.90
CA LEU A 45 1.71 3.33 4.08
C LEU A 45 0.38 3.27 3.31
N PHE A 46 0.35 2.68 2.10
CA PHE A 46 -0.90 2.51 1.36
C PHE A 46 -1.84 1.53 2.05
N ILE A 47 -1.29 0.45 2.61
CA ILE A 47 -2.06 -0.52 3.40
C ILE A 47 -2.64 0.19 4.63
N LEU A 48 -1.83 0.95 5.35
CA LEU A 48 -2.26 1.67 6.56
C LEU A 48 -3.35 2.69 6.25
N VAL A 49 -3.20 3.47 5.18
CA VAL A 49 -4.23 4.42 4.71
C VAL A 49 -5.50 3.67 4.30
N GLY A 50 -5.38 2.58 3.55
CA GLY A 50 -6.53 1.78 3.11
C GLY A 50 -7.28 1.13 4.27
N VAL A 51 -6.58 0.62 5.28
CA VAL A 51 -7.18 0.05 6.50
C VAL A 51 -7.86 1.15 7.33
N MET A 52 -7.21 2.30 7.54
CA MET A 52 -7.84 3.43 8.23
C MET A 52 -9.10 3.90 7.49
N GLN A 53 -9.08 3.92 6.16
CA GLN A 53 -10.23 4.27 5.34
C GLN A 53 -11.35 3.22 5.44
N ALA A 54 -11.01 1.93 5.49
CA ALA A 54 -11.96 0.83 5.64
C ALA A 54 -12.68 0.83 7.00
N ILE A 55 -11.96 1.20 8.07
CA ILE A 55 -12.48 1.23 9.45
C ILE A 55 -13.21 2.56 9.75
N SER A 56 -12.84 3.65 9.09
CA SER A 56 -13.47 4.96 9.31
C SER A 56 -14.89 5.01 8.74
N SER A 57 -15.92 5.11 9.59
CA SER A 57 -17.32 5.24 9.17
C SER A 57 -17.61 6.45 8.27
N ARG A 58 -16.74 7.47 8.24
CA ARG A 58 -16.94 8.71 7.47
C ARG A 58 -16.21 8.71 6.12
N TYR A 59 -15.09 8.01 6.03
CA TYR A 59 -14.27 7.91 4.81
C TYR A 59 -14.38 6.54 4.13
N ARG A 60 -15.33 5.72 4.58
CA ARG A 60 -15.55 4.36 4.11
C ARG A 60 -15.93 4.35 2.64
N ASP A 61 -14.92 4.17 1.81
CA ASP A 61 -15.07 3.79 0.41
C ASP A 61 -14.42 2.41 0.25
N PRO A 62 -15.22 1.34 0.15
CA PRO A 62 -14.71 -0.02 0.09
C PRO A 62 -13.88 -0.30 -1.16
N ILE A 63 -14.16 0.41 -2.26
CA ILE A 63 -13.41 0.25 -3.52
C ILE A 63 -12.04 0.89 -3.36
N SER A 64 -11.98 2.16 -2.93
CA SER A 64 -10.69 2.83 -2.76
C SER A 64 -9.84 2.18 -1.67
N SER A 65 -10.45 1.76 -0.56
CA SER A 65 -9.77 1.06 0.53
C SER A 65 -9.22 -0.28 0.05
N GLY A 66 -10.02 -1.05 -0.68
CA GLY A 66 -9.61 -2.32 -1.27
C GLY A 66 -8.46 -2.15 -2.26
N VAL A 67 -8.52 -1.15 -3.14
CA VAL A 67 -7.44 -0.81 -4.09
C VAL A 67 -6.18 -0.40 -3.35
N LEU A 68 -6.27 0.46 -2.33
CA LEU A 68 -5.12 0.89 -1.53
C LEU A 68 -4.43 -0.27 -0.81
N ILE A 69 -5.22 -1.16 -0.20
CA ILE A 69 -4.71 -2.36 0.46
C ILE A 69 -4.08 -3.29 -0.58
N ALA A 70 -4.76 -3.55 -1.70
CA ALA A 70 -4.27 -4.44 -2.75
C ALA A 70 -2.97 -3.91 -3.36
N VAL A 71 -2.93 -2.64 -3.79
CA VAL A 71 -1.74 -1.99 -4.37
C VAL A 71 -0.60 -1.95 -3.36
N GLY A 72 -0.87 -1.55 -2.12
CA GLY A 72 0.14 -1.52 -1.06
C GLY A 72 0.73 -2.89 -0.78
N THR A 73 -0.11 -3.92 -0.74
CA THR A 73 0.30 -5.32 -0.55
C THR A 73 1.15 -5.78 -1.73
N LEU A 74 0.71 -5.56 -2.96
CA LEU A 74 1.39 -5.98 -4.18
C LEU A 74 2.78 -5.32 -4.30
N LEU A 75 2.86 -4.03 -4.02
CA LEU A 75 4.13 -3.29 -3.95
C LEU A 75 5.04 -3.79 -2.82
N LEU A 76 4.49 -4.14 -1.66
CA LEU A 76 5.25 -4.70 -0.55
C LEU A 76 5.80 -6.09 -0.90
N PHE A 77 5.04 -6.93 -1.60
CA PHE A 77 5.50 -8.22 -2.11
C PHE A 77 6.64 -8.07 -3.12
N PHE A 78 6.53 -7.15 -4.07
CA PHE A 78 7.62 -6.84 -5.00
C PHE A 78 8.87 -6.32 -4.29
N LYS A 79 8.69 -5.45 -3.29
CA LYS A 79 9.82 -4.78 -2.63
C LYS A 79 10.51 -5.63 -1.57
N SER A 80 9.77 -6.51 -0.91
CA SER A 80 10.30 -7.46 0.08
C SER A 80 11.11 -8.59 -0.55
N GLY A 81 11.12 -8.71 -1.88
CA GLY A 81 11.82 -9.80 -2.56
C GLY A 81 11.18 -11.17 -2.34
N LEU A 82 9.96 -11.22 -1.77
CA LEU A 82 9.15 -12.44 -1.64
C LEU A 82 8.70 -12.99 -3.00
N PHE A 83 8.64 -12.12 -4.01
CA PHE A 83 8.48 -12.49 -5.41
C PHE A 83 9.62 -11.86 -6.20
N GLN A 84 10.64 -12.64 -6.55
CA GLN A 84 11.60 -12.21 -7.56
C GLN A 84 11.04 -12.62 -8.92
N PRO A 85 11.03 -11.75 -9.95
CA PRO A 85 10.57 -12.11 -11.30
C PRO A 85 11.31 -13.31 -11.92
N GLN A 86 12.47 -13.64 -11.36
CA GLN A 86 13.29 -14.80 -11.71
C GLN A 86 12.80 -16.13 -11.10
N ASP A 87 11.91 -16.09 -10.11
CA ASP A 87 11.20 -17.25 -9.57
C ASP A 87 9.92 -17.57 -10.35
N LEU A 88 9.50 -16.67 -11.26
CA LEU A 88 8.41 -16.96 -12.18
C LEU A 88 8.90 -17.98 -13.21
N PRO A 89 8.23 -19.12 -13.36
CA PRO A 89 8.65 -20.10 -14.33
C PRO A 89 8.56 -19.49 -15.74
N ASN A 90 9.63 -19.68 -16.54
CA ASN A 90 9.82 -19.01 -17.84
C ASN A 90 8.61 -19.18 -18.78
N ASN A 91 7.91 -20.30 -18.67
CA ASN A 91 6.68 -20.59 -19.39
C ASN A 91 5.55 -19.57 -19.15
N LEU A 92 5.45 -18.98 -17.95
CA LEU A 92 4.44 -18.00 -17.58
C LEU A 92 4.77 -16.62 -18.18
N LEU A 93 6.06 -16.26 -18.17
CA LEU A 93 6.55 -15.05 -18.84
C LEU A 93 6.34 -15.11 -20.36
N ASP A 94 6.56 -16.28 -20.96
CA ASP A 94 6.33 -16.50 -22.40
C ASP A 94 4.84 -16.46 -22.75
N THR A 95 3.98 -17.00 -21.88
CA THR A 95 2.52 -16.95 -22.06
C THR A 95 1.99 -15.53 -21.92
N LEU A 96 2.48 -14.75 -20.95
CA LEU A 96 2.10 -13.34 -20.80
C LEU A 96 2.59 -12.49 -21.96
N ARG A 97 3.80 -12.73 -22.47
CA ARG A 97 4.32 -12.07 -23.68
C ARG A 97 3.51 -12.41 -24.91
N SER A 98 3.10 -13.66 -25.08
CA SER A 98 2.28 -14.07 -26.23
C SER A 98 0.88 -13.47 -26.18
N LEU A 99 0.28 -13.39 -24.99
CA LEU A 99 -1.02 -12.73 -24.76
C LEU A 99 -0.94 -11.21 -24.97
N LEU A 100 0.10 -10.56 -24.46
CA LEU A 100 0.31 -9.11 -24.68
C LEU A 100 0.51 -8.78 -26.15
N ARG A 101 1.32 -9.57 -26.88
CA ARG A 101 1.46 -9.41 -28.33
C ARG A 101 0.15 -9.68 -29.06
N GLY A 102 -0.61 -10.69 -28.66
CA GLY A 102 -1.92 -11.00 -29.23
C GLY A 102 -2.95 -9.88 -29.02
N LEU A 103 -2.88 -9.17 -27.90
CA LEU A 103 -3.70 -7.99 -27.60
C LEU A 103 -3.25 -6.75 -28.38
N LEU A 104 -1.93 -6.49 -28.46
CA LEU A 104 -1.39 -5.33 -29.18
C LEU A 104 -1.58 -5.42 -30.70
N ASN A 105 -1.64 -6.63 -31.26
CA ASN A 105 -1.80 -6.87 -32.69
C ASN A 105 -3.27 -6.91 -33.13
N ARG A 106 -4.21 -6.74 -32.19
CA ARG A 106 -5.66 -6.68 -32.43
C ARG A 106 -6.26 -5.27 -32.34
N THR A 107 -5.43 -4.26 -32.04
CA THR A 107 -5.75 -2.82 -32.15
C THR A 107 -5.02 -2.23 -33.33
#